data_AF-A0A6A0H6T7-F1
#
_entry.id   AF-A0A6A0H6T7-F1
#
_cell.length_a   1.000
_cell.length_b   1.000
_cell.length_c   1.000
_cell.angle_alpha   90.00
_cell.angle_beta   90.00
_cell.angle_gamma   90.00
#
_symmetry.space_group_name_H-M   'P 1'
#
loop_
_entity.id
_entity.type
_entity.pdbx_description
1 polymer ?
#
loop_
_entity_poly.entity_id
_entity_poly.type
_entity_poly.pdbx_seq_one_letter_code
_entity_poly.pdbx_strand_id
1 'polypeptide(L)'
;MVPTGAATLSEAQYAPTWESLDARPLPAWYDEAKIGIFIHWGVFSVPSFGSEWFWQDWQGSKNPMYVEFMLKNYRPGFTYQDFAAMFTAEFYNPVDWADIFNASGA
;
A
#
# COMPACT_ATOMS: atom_id res chain seq x y z
N MET A 1 26.19 -10.96 -49.63
CA MET A 1 25.00 -11.67 -49.11
C MET A 1 25.16 -11.71 -47.59
N VAL A 2 24.38 -10.91 -46.87
CA VAL A 2 24.49 -10.68 -45.42
C VAL A 2 23.56 -11.65 -44.70
N PRO A 3 23.98 -12.37 -43.64
CA PRO A 3 23.05 -12.82 -42.63
C PRO A 3 22.99 -11.75 -41.54
N THR A 4 21.88 -11.04 -41.52
CA THR A 4 21.45 -10.13 -40.46
C THR A 4 21.20 -10.98 -39.22
N GLY A 5 22.04 -10.84 -38.19
CA GLY A 5 21.77 -11.41 -36.88
C GLY A 5 20.62 -10.65 -36.23
N ALA A 6 19.44 -11.27 -36.15
CA ALA A 6 18.35 -10.76 -35.35
C ALA A 6 18.78 -10.79 -33.88
N ALA A 7 18.71 -9.64 -33.21
CA ALA A 7 18.80 -9.59 -31.76
C ALA A 7 17.61 -10.37 -31.18
N THR A 8 17.89 -11.47 -30.49
CA THR A 8 16.89 -12.19 -29.70
C THR A 8 16.43 -11.27 -28.57
N LEU A 9 15.20 -10.76 -28.67
CA LEU A 9 14.46 -10.27 -27.52
C LEU A 9 14.47 -11.38 -26.47
N SER A 10 14.93 -11.11 -25.25
CA SER A 10 14.84 -12.10 -24.16
C SER A 10 13.38 -12.52 -24.01
N GLU A 11 13.08 -13.79 -24.31
CA GLU A 11 11.75 -14.38 -24.17
C GLU A 11 11.21 -14.08 -22.77
N ALA A 12 9.95 -13.67 -22.70
CA ALA A 12 9.25 -13.55 -21.42
C ALA A 12 9.38 -14.89 -20.69
N GLN A 13 10.04 -14.88 -19.53
CA GLN A 13 10.35 -16.08 -18.74
C GLN A 13 9.09 -16.87 -18.32
N TYR A 14 7.90 -16.27 -18.41
CA TYR A 14 6.60 -16.86 -18.08
C TYR A 14 5.52 -16.46 -19.08
N ALA A 15 4.63 -17.40 -19.43
CA ALA A 15 3.42 -17.17 -20.21
C ALA A 15 2.26 -16.73 -19.29
N PRO A 16 1.22 -16.02 -19.79
CA PRO A 16 0.07 -15.59 -19.00
C PRO A 16 -0.95 -16.73 -18.79
N THR A 17 -0.47 -17.92 -18.41
CA THR A 17 -1.29 -19.08 -18.05
C THR A 17 -0.95 -19.51 -16.63
N TRP A 18 -1.91 -20.16 -15.95
CA TRP A 18 -1.71 -20.62 -14.57
C TRP A 18 -0.54 -21.60 -14.47
N GLU A 19 -0.42 -22.52 -15.43
CA GLU A 19 0.64 -23.53 -15.46
C GLU A 19 2.03 -22.90 -15.50
N SER A 20 2.19 -21.79 -16.23
CA SER A 20 3.47 -21.09 -16.31
C SER A 20 3.74 -20.24 -15.06
N LEU A 21 2.72 -19.57 -14.52
CA LEU A 21 2.86 -18.70 -13.35
C LEU A 21 3.06 -19.49 -12.05
N ASP A 22 2.46 -20.67 -11.93
CA ASP A 22 2.61 -21.54 -10.75
C ASP A 22 3.95 -22.28 -10.74
N ALA A 23 4.64 -22.37 -11.89
CA ALA A 23 6.00 -22.90 -11.98
C ALA A 23 7.07 -21.96 -11.39
N ARG A 24 6.71 -20.75 -10.96
CA ARG A 24 7.63 -19.79 -10.34
C ARG A 24 8.08 -20.30 -8.97
N PRO A 25 9.38 -20.54 -8.76
CA PRO A 25 9.86 -20.95 -7.44
C PRO A 25 9.72 -19.79 -6.44
N LEU A 26 9.46 -20.13 -5.18
CA LEU A 26 9.58 -19.18 -4.09
C LEU A 26 11.04 -18.70 -3.99
N PRO A 27 11.33 -17.40 -4.06
CA PRO A 27 12.70 -16.90 -3.89
C PRO A 27 13.25 -17.27 -2.52
N ALA A 28 14.50 -17.75 -2.46
CA ALA A 28 15.14 -18.20 -1.22
C ALA A 28 15.13 -17.12 -0.13
N TRP A 29 15.40 -15.86 -0.49
CA TRP A 29 15.40 -14.75 0.46
C TRP A 29 14.05 -14.57 1.18
N TYR A 30 12.93 -14.84 0.50
CA TYR A 30 11.59 -14.66 1.09
C TYR A 30 11.29 -15.80 2.05
N ASP A 31 11.68 -17.04 1.68
CA ASP A 31 11.61 -18.13 2.63
C ASP A 31 12.51 -17.85 3.84
N GLU A 32 13.76 -17.44 3.64
CA GLU A 32 14.74 -17.21 4.70
C GLU A 32 14.40 -16.04 5.64
N ALA A 33 13.67 -15.02 5.18
CA ALA A 33 13.36 -13.82 5.98
C ALA A 33 12.46 -14.09 7.21
N LYS A 34 11.47 -14.98 7.08
CA LYS A 34 10.50 -15.44 8.12
C LYS A 34 9.60 -14.37 8.77
N ILE A 35 10.06 -13.14 8.97
CA ILE A 35 9.34 -12.03 9.61
C ILE A 35 9.43 -10.80 8.69
N GLY A 36 8.36 -10.01 8.65
CA GLY A 36 8.32 -8.74 7.94
C GLY A 36 7.29 -7.80 8.55
N ILE A 37 7.48 -6.50 8.35
CA ILE A 37 6.55 -5.46 8.81
C ILE A 37 5.72 -4.95 7.63
N PHE A 38 4.41 -4.84 7.83
CA PHE A 38 3.50 -4.19 6.90
C PHE A 38 2.79 -3.02 7.58
N ILE A 39 2.60 -1.93 6.84
CA ILE A 39 2.14 -0.65 7.38
C ILE A 39 0.94 -0.16 6.58
N HIS A 40 -0.18 0.01 7.26
CA HIS A 40 -1.36 0.69 6.70
C HIS A 40 -1.26 2.18 7.03
N TRP A 41 -0.72 2.95 6.10
CA TRP A 41 -0.57 4.40 6.26
C TRP A 41 -0.93 5.12 4.96
N GLY A 42 -1.81 6.10 5.06
CA GLY A 42 -2.28 6.86 3.90
C GLY A 42 -3.30 7.92 4.30
N VAL A 43 -4.07 8.42 3.33
CA VAL A 43 -5.06 9.48 3.54
C VAL A 43 -6.09 9.13 4.63
N PHE A 44 -6.46 7.85 4.76
CA PHE A 44 -7.35 7.37 5.82
C PHE A 44 -6.78 7.56 7.22
N SER A 45 -5.46 7.73 7.38
CA SER A 45 -4.81 7.95 8.68
C SER A 45 -4.99 9.39 9.17
N VAL A 46 -5.29 10.35 8.29
CA VAL A 46 -5.48 11.77 8.65
C VAL A 46 -6.56 11.98 9.71
N PRO A 47 -7.79 11.45 9.57
CA PRO A 47 -8.81 11.59 10.62
C PRO A 47 -8.46 10.88 11.93
N SER A 48 -7.51 9.93 11.92
CA SER A 48 -7.08 9.18 13.11
C SER A 48 -8.25 8.59 13.92
N PHE A 49 -9.24 8.05 13.22
CA PHE A 49 -10.46 7.52 13.80
C PHE A 49 -10.88 6.23 13.06
N GLY A 50 -11.23 5.17 13.80
CA GLY A 50 -11.60 3.89 13.19
C GLY A 50 -10.41 3.16 12.57
N SER A 51 -10.53 2.81 11.28
CA SER A 51 -9.54 2.02 10.53
C SER A 51 -9.29 2.58 9.12
N GLU A 52 -8.51 1.89 8.30
CA GLU A 52 -8.28 2.19 6.89
C GLU A 52 -9.57 2.18 6.04
N TRP A 53 -10.65 1.57 6.55
CA TRP A 53 -11.97 1.56 5.95
C TRP A 53 -12.77 2.85 6.17
N PHE A 54 -12.16 3.91 6.71
CA PHE A 54 -12.82 5.17 7.04
C PHE A 54 -13.78 5.67 5.95
N TRP A 55 -13.36 5.64 4.68
CA TRP A 55 -14.24 6.05 3.57
C TRP A 55 -15.46 5.15 3.43
N GLN A 56 -15.30 3.83 3.49
CA GLN A 56 -16.43 2.92 3.39
C GLN A 56 -17.39 3.10 4.57
N ASP A 57 -16.88 3.26 5.78
CA ASP A 57 -17.72 3.45 6.97
C ASP A 57 -18.44 4.81 6.97
N TRP A 58 -17.77 5.86 6.53
CA TRP A 58 -18.37 7.19 6.45
C TRP A 58 -19.30 7.37 5.24
N GLN A 59 -18.85 7.00 4.04
CA GLN A 59 -19.52 7.31 2.78
C GLN A 59 -20.30 6.13 2.21
N GLY A 60 -19.82 4.90 2.37
CA GLY A 60 -20.47 3.69 1.87
C GLY A 60 -21.62 3.22 2.75
N SER A 61 -21.31 2.73 3.95
CA SER A 61 -22.29 2.19 4.91
C SER A 61 -23.02 3.28 5.70
N LYS A 62 -22.48 4.52 5.73
CA LYS A 62 -23.02 5.64 6.51
C LYS A 62 -23.14 5.31 8.00
N ASN A 63 -22.13 4.66 8.56
CA ASN A 63 -22.08 4.33 9.97
C ASN A 63 -22.26 5.61 10.83
N PRO A 64 -23.25 5.66 11.74
CA PRO A 64 -23.56 6.86 12.52
C PRO A 64 -22.36 7.44 13.27
N MET A 65 -21.48 6.61 13.83
CA MET A 65 -20.30 7.07 14.56
C MET A 65 -19.34 7.87 13.68
N TYR A 66 -19.15 7.45 12.43
CA TYR A 66 -18.26 8.12 11.48
C TYR A 66 -18.89 9.40 10.93
N VAL A 67 -20.20 9.37 10.66
CA VAL A 67 -20.95 10.56 10.23
C VAL A 67 -20.92 11.63 11.32
N GLU A 68 -21.19 11.27 12.58
CA GLU A 68 -21.14 12.18 13.73
C GLU A 68 -19.73 12.72 13.97
N PHE A 69 -18.70 11.87 13.87
CA PHE A 69 -17.31 12.29 13.95
C PHE A 69 -17.00 13.35 12.89
N MET A 70 -17.42 13.15 11.64
CA MET A 70 -17.17 14.11 10.57
C MET A 70 -17.91 15.43 10.77
N LEU A 71 -19.18 15.38 11.19
CA LEU A 71 -19.98 16.57 11.48
C LEU A 71 -19.41 17.40 12.64
N LYS A 72 -18.79 16.75 13.62
CA LYS A 72 -18.22 17.41 14.81
C LYS A 72 -16.86 18.04 14.54
N ASN A 73 -16.03 17.43 13.70
CA ASN A 73 -14.61 17.78 13.58
C ASN A 73 -14.25 18.51 12.27
N TYR A 74 -15.11 18.44 11.24
CA TYR A 74 -14.82 19.02 9.92
C TYR A 74 -15.95 19.95 9.48
N ARG A 75 -15.58 20.94 8.63
CA ARG A 75 -16.54 21.91 8.12
C ARG A 75 -17.66 21.25 7.30
N PRO A 76 -18.86 21.87 7.21
CA PRO A 76 -19.89 21.42 6.29
C PRO A 76 -19.36 21.33 4.84
N GLY A 77 -19.76 20.28 4.12
CA GLY A 77 -19.32 20.03 2.73
C GLY A 77 -17.92 19.44 2.58
N PHE A 78 -17.23 19.12 3.68
CA PHE A 78 -15.94 18.41 3.62
C PHE A 78 -16.11 17.04 2.94
N THR A 79 -15.17 16.73 2.04
CA THR A 79 -15.12 15.49 1.27
C THR A 79 -13.95 14.62 1.74
N TYR A 80 -13.98 13.32 1.44
CA TYR A 80 -12.86 12.44 1.78
C TYR A 80 -11.56 12.85 1.08
N GLN A 81 -11.66 13.39 -0.13
CA GLN A 81 -10.53 13.86 -0.93
C GLN A 81 -9.85 15.09 -0.30
N ASP A 82 -10.57 15.90 0.47
CA ASP A 82 -9.97 17.05 1.17
C ASP A 82 -8.88 16.61 2.18
N PHE A 83 -8.95 15.37 2.68
CA PHE A 83 -7.88 14.80 3.52
C PHE A 83 -6.54 14.66 2.79
N ALA A 84 -6.52 14.54 1.46
CA ALA A 84 -5.28 14.36 0.72
C ALA A 84 -4.33 15.56 0.89
N ALA A 85 -4.86 16.79 0.91
CA ALA A 85 -4.07 17.98 1.16
C ALA A 85 -3.57 18.09 2.61
N MET A 86 -4.22 17.37 3.54
CA MET A 86 -3.87 17.33 4.96
C MET A 86 -2.89 16.19 5.30
N PHE A 87 -2.69 15.24 4.40
CA PHE A 87 -1.73 14.15 4.57
C PHE A 87 -0.30 14.64 4.28
N THR A 88 0.24 15.47 5.18
CA THR A 88 1.52 16.16 4.99
C THR A 88 2.73 15.32 5.36
N ALA A 89 2.54 14.28 6.19
CA ALA A 89 3.64 13.47 6.73
C ALA A 89 4.74 14.31 7.40
N GLU A 90 4.37 15.40 8.06
CA GLU A 90 5.30 16.46 8.54
C GLU A 90 6.45 15.94 9.41
N PHE A 91 6.22 14.90 10.20
CA PHE A 91 7.23 14.28 11.08
C PHE A 91 7.72 12.92 10.58
N TYR A 92 7.46 12.58 9.32
CA TYR A 92 7.92 11.31 8.77
C TYR A 92 9.43 11.32 8.55
N ASN A 93 10.12 10.39 9.23
CA ASN A 93 11.52 10.09 9.01
C ASN A 93 11.66 8.62 8.59
N PRO A 94 12.00 8.34 7.31
CA PRO A 94 12.14 6.97 6.83
C PRO A 94 13.33 6.24 7.47
N VAL A 95 14.37 6.96 7.91
CA VAL A 95 15.56 6.35 8.54
C VAL A 95 15.20 5.80 9.91
N ASP A 96 14.54 6.60 10.74
CA ASP A 96 14.09 6.16 12.07
C ASP A 96 13.16 4.94 11.97
N TRP A 97 12.28 4.92 10.96
CA TRP A 97 11.41 3.78 10.69
C TRP A 97 12.22 2.53 10.34
N ALA A 98 13.14 2.63 9.38
CA ALA A 98 13.98 1.50 8.98
C ALA A 98 14.82 0.97 10.15
N ASP A 99 15.38 1.86 10.97
CA ASP A 99 16.17 1.49 12.15
C ASP A 99 15.32 0.72 13.16
N ILE A 100 14.09 1.16 13.43
CA ILE A 100 13.14 0.49 14.32
C ILE A 100 12.73 -0.88 13.75
N PHE A 101 12.45 -0.98 12.45
CA PHE A 101 12.05 -2.25 11.82
C PHE A 101 13.18 -3.27 11.87
N ASN A 102 14.40 -2.87 11.51
CA ASN A 102 15.57 -3.73 11.62
C ASN A 102 15.83 -4.15 13.08
N ALA A 103 15.68 -3.22 14.03
CA ALA A 103 15.81 -3.53 15.46
C ALA A 103 14.73 -4.51 15.98
N SER A 104 13.57 -4.58 15.33
CA SER A 104 12.51 -5.55 15.65
C SER A 104 12.81 -6.98 15.18
N GLY A 105 13.85 -7.16 14.36
CA GLY A 105 14.20 -8.45 13.75
C GLY A 105 13.41 -8.77 12.47
N ALA A 106 12.79 -7.75 11.87
CA ALA A 106 12.15 -7.81 10.56
C ALA A 106 13.08 -7.33 9.44
#